data_AF-A0A196SFU6-F1
#
_entry.id   AF-A0A196SFU6-F1
#
_cell.length_a   1.000
_cell.length_b   1.000
_cell.length_c   1.000
_cell.angle_alpha   90.00
_cell.angle_beta   90.00
_cell.angle_gamma   90.00
#
_symmetry.space_group_name_H-M   'P 1'
#
loop_
_entity.id
_entity.type
_entity.pdbx_description
1 polymer ?
#
loop_
_entity_poly.entity_id
_entity_poly.type
_entity_poly.pdbx_seq_one_letter_code
_entity_poly.pdbx_strand_id
1 'polypeptide(L)'
;MTELKSDVWSLGISLIELGDGKNPFAGKSASKIVELVCNGAPPTLSSTHWSPEYLDFVSECLVKDVKERPSVNELMDHPFVRNTIERIVNQCNSDVLLKLVKLVKSSSPIQNQSSVSDAFVIYSDADLISLSSVIQHIEVADGACSDKDIKSLNLKRCTKLISFVAHNNSLQFIKEFKLVGFSRLEIVKIESGCFSKAEQSKFEMSNCLALKSVSIGNACFVDCVSVVFENLPSLTSIDLGSDVFRGCEDKNNKLKLLGLPSLTRMIGRVRALQYVKEVEAVNLPALSDCQFISEFEYVENAKTINAGEFDLLNPLKEVQERTNMVQCKTEWDSLYNGVRVLVVASACCNEAELTVVDFSAFTCLRELNVGNECFENVMEVKIVGLTELLYVRIGERSFSKKKKWKTRSPLRCFYLKDCDNVKELVVGFYSFSDYMICAIENVPSLEVISMGDLVREHKSWCFLFASLELKNLPSLKYLLFGRDAFYNCNRLVLENLPELLSIQLGLSAFAFFNSGEDSTLILRNLPKLKSLTTPGGESWNFRSPHHIVVEDMPSLSTVYLSRENVFYYKSDMICKNITEALSCYFT
;
A
#
# COMPACT_ATOMS: atom_id res chain seq x y z
N MET A 1 -5.28 40.80 19.59
CA MET A 1 -5.78 41.96 18.85
C MET A 1 -5.36 43.19 19.62
N THR A 2 -4.67 44.15 19.00
CA THR A 2 -4.51 45.49 19.62
C THR A 2 -5.90 46.07 19.75
N GLU A 3 -6.41 46.10 20.97
CA GLU A 3 -7.69 46.73 21.27
C GLU A 3 -7.61 48.22 20.93
N LEU A 4 -8.46 48.66 20.02
CA LEU A 4 -8.55 50.07 19.69
C LEU A 4 -9.39 50.74 20.79
N LYS A 5 -8.73 51.33 21.80
CA LYS A 5 -9.38 52.10 22.86
C LYS A 5 -10.30 53.22 22.33
N SER A 6 -10.22 53.58 21.05
CA SER A 6 -11.21 54.43 20.36
C SER A 6 -12.61 53.82 20.30
N ASP A 7 -12.74 52.49 20.28
CA ASP A 7 -14.03 51.79 20.23
C ASP A 7 -14.74 51.89 21.59
N VAL A 8 -13.99 51.86 22.69
CA VAL A 8 -14.49 52.15 24.04
C VAL A 8 -15.08 53.56 24.13
N TRP A 9 -14.43 54.55 23.52
CA TRP A 9 -15.00 55.91 23.44
C TRP A 9 -16.29 55.95 22.62
N SER A 10 -16.30 55.28 21.46
CA SER A 10 -17.49 55.19 20.62
C SER A 10 -18.66 54.54 21.36
N LEU A 11 -18.40 53.50 22.16
CA LEU A 11 -19.39 52.88 23.05
C LEU A 11 -19.96 53.89 24.05
N GLY A 12 -19.12 54.67 24.72
CA GLY A 12 -19.57 55.73 25.64
C GLY A 12 -20.52 56.74 24.96
N ILE A 13 -20.22 57.14 23.72
CA ILE A 13 -21.09 58.02 22.93
C ILE A 13 -22.43 57.34 22.59
N SER A 14 -22.40 56.07 22.18
CA SER A 14 -23.62 55.30 21.90
C SER A 14 -24.49 55.13 23.15
N LEU A 15 -23.90 54.96 24.33
CA LEU A 15 -24.64 54.85 25.58
C LEU A 15 -25.30 56.18 25.98
N ILE A 16 -24.63 57.32 25.74
CA ILE A 16 -25.28 58.63 25.90
C ILE A 16 -26.46 58.76 24.94
N GLU A 17 -26.29 58.37 23.68
CA GLU A 17 -27.35 58.43 22.67
C GLU A 17 -28.54 57.52 23.01
N LEU A 18 -28.29 56.33 23.54
CA LEU A 18 -29.35 55.43 24.02
C LEU A 18 -30.06 55.94 25.27
N GLY A 19 -29.33 56.59 26.18
CA GLY A 19 -29.91 57.15 27.41
C GLY A 19 -30.73 58.42 27.14
N ASP A 20 -30.15 59.39 26.45
CA ASP A 20 -30.80 60.67 26.21
C ASP A 20 -31.66 60.71 24.93
N GLY A 21 -31.66 59.61 24.15
CA GLY A 21 -32.37 59.51 22.87
C GLY A 21 -31.80 60.40 21.76
N LYS A 22 -30.64 61.02 21.99
CA LYS A 22 -30.01 61.97 21.08
C LYS A 22 -28.49 61.92 21.21
N ASN A 23 -27.81 61.89 20.07
CA ASN A 23 -26.35 61.98 20.03
C ASN A 23 -25.85 63.31 20.63
N PRO A 24 -24.83 63.31 21.52
CA PRO A 24 -24.32 64.52 22.18
C PRO A 24 -23.69 65.54 21.21
N PHE A 25 -23.38 65.10 19.99
CA PHE A 25 -22.83 65.95 18.93
C PHE A 25 -23.82 66.26 17.80
N ALA A 26 -25.09 65.89 17.96
CA ALA A 26 -26.12 66.14 16.95
C ALA A 26 -26.20 67.63 16.57
N GLY A 27 -26.18 67.91 15.27
CA GLY A 27 -26.23 69.26 14.70
C GLY A 27 -24.89 70.02 14.67
N LYS A 28 -23.78 69.41 15.09
CA LYS A 28 -22.44 70.01 15.02
C LYS A 28 -21.73 69.60 13.72
N SER A 29 -20.92 70.51 13.16
CA SER A 29 -20.07 70.19 12.00
C SER A 29 -18.93 69.25 12.40
N ALA A 30 -18.38 68.49 11.44
CA ALA A 30 -17.26 67.58 11.68
C ALA A 30 -16.05 68.28 12.31
N SER A 31 -15.72 69.50 11.88
CA SER A 31 -14.64 70.31 12.47
C SER A 31 -14.90 70.64 13.94
N LYS A 32 -16.14 70.97 14.30
CA LYS A 32 -16.51 71.27 15.69
C LYS A 32 -16.51 70.03 16.57
N ILE A 33 -16.84 68.86 16.00
CA ILE A 33 -16.78 67.57 16.70
C ILE A 33 -15.32 67.23 17.03
N VAL A 34 -14.41 67.34 16.06
CA VAL A 34 -12.97 67.09 16.29
C VAL A 34 -12.42 68.01 17.38
N GLU A 35 -12.76 69.31 17.35
CA GLU A 35 -12.36 70.27 18.38
C GLU A 35 -12.86 69.85 19.78
N LEU A 36 -14.12 69.44 19.91
CA LEU A 36 -14.70 69.01 21.19
C LEU A 36 -14.11 67.69 21.70
N VAL A 37 -13.95 66.71 20.80
CA VAL A 37 -13.36 65.40 21.15
C VAL A 37 -11.91 65.55 21.57
N CYS A 38 -11.12 66.38 20.88
CA CYS A 38 -9.71 66.60 21.25
C CYS A 38 -9.58 67.50 22.49
N ASN A 39 -10.29 68.64 22.55
CA ASN A 39 -9.99 69.72 23.49
C ASN A 39 -11.11 70.07 24.49
N GLY A 40 -12.35 69.64 24.25
CA GLY A 40 -13.49 69.93 25.15
C GLY A 40 -13.56 69.03 26.40
N ALA A 41 -14.52 69.26 27.28
CA ALA A 41 -14.86 68.28 28.32
C ALA A 41 -15.54 67.05 27.67
N PRO A 42 -15.36 65.83 28.22
CA PRO A 42 -16.14 64.67 27.79
C PRO A 42 -17.65 64.95 27.92
N PRO A 43 -18.47 64.50 26.95
CA PRO A 43 -19.91 64.60 27.08
C PRO A 43 -20.40 63.72 28.23
N THR A 44 -21.47 64.14 28.89
CA THR A 44 -22.13 63.39 29.96
C THR A 44 -23.63 63.29 29.66
N LEU A 45 -24.30 62.32 30.29
CA LEU A 45 -25.75 62.19 30.24
C LEU A 45 -26.42 63.45 30.84
N SER A 46 -27.46 63.94 30.18
CA SER A 46 -28.16 65.18 30.54
C SER A 46 -29.13 65.02 31.72
N SER A 47 -29.52 63.79 32.05
CA SER A 47 -30.45 63.48 33.14
C SER A 47 -29.78 62.67 34.26
N THR A 48 -30.13 62.97 35.51
CA THR A 48 -29.69 62.25 36.72
C THR A 48 -30.60 61.07 37.08
N HIS A 49 -31.53 60.69 36.20
CA HIS A 49 -32.48 59.60 36.45
C HIS A 49 -31.88 58.20 36.22
N TRP A 50 -30.68 58.11 35.65
CA TRP A 50 -29.98 56.86 35.44
C TRP A 50 -29.31 56.34 36.70
N SER A 51 -29.09 55.03 36.77
CA SER A 51 -28.44 54.44 37.95
C SER A 51 -27.01 54.95 38.09
N PRO A 52 -26.50 55.11 39.34
CA PRO A 52 -25.13 55.53 39.58
C PRO A 52 -24.11 54.68 38.81
N GLU A 53 -24.33 53.36 38.72
CA GLU A 53 -23.46 52.44 38.01
C GLU A 53 -23.44 52.68 36.49
N TYR A 54 -24.57 53.12 35.90
CA TYR A 54 -24.61 53.46 34.48
C TYR A 54 -23.85 54.76 34.19
N LEU A 55 -24.04 55.78 35.02
CA LEU A 55 -23.34 57.05 34.91
C LEU A 55 -21.82 56.84 35.04
N ASP A 56 -21.41 56.03 36.00
CA ASP A 56 -20.01 55.65 36.25
C ASP A 56 -19.40 54.93 35.04
N PHE A 57 -20.10 53.91 34.51
CA PHE A 57 -19.63 53.15 33.35
C PHE A 57 -19.44 54.01 32.10
N VAL A 58 -20.38 54.94 31.83
CA VAL A 58 -20.26 55.88 30.71
C VAL A 58 -19.08 56.83 30.91
N SER A 59 -18.82 57.26 32.14
CA SER A 59 -17.70 58.14 32.46
C SER A 59 -16.34 57.45 32.23
N GLU A 60 -16.22 56.18 32.61
CA GLU A 60 -15.04 55.33 32.36
C GLU A 60 -14.77 55.15 30.84
N CYS A 61 -15.83 54.95 30.04
CA CYS A 61 -15.71 54.87 28.58
C CYS A 61 -15.15 56.16 27.95
N LEU A 62 -15.43 57.31 28.57
CA LEU A 62 -15.14 58.65 28.04
C LEU A 62 -13.93 59.33 28.70
N VAL A 63 -13.02 58.54 29.27
CA VAL A 63 -11.70 59.00 29.70
C VAL A 63 -10.90 59.47 28.48
N LYS A 64 -10.43 60.71 28.48
CA LYS A 64 -9.75 61.31 27.30
C LYS A 64 -8.37 60.74 27.04
N ASP A 65 -7.57 60.58 28.09
CA ASP A 65 -6.25 59.98 27.93
C ASP A 65 -6.41 58.51 27.56
N VAL A 66 -5.91 58.16 26.37
CA VAL A 66 -5.96 56.79 25.86
C VAL A 66 -5.21 55.82 26.78
N LYS A 67 -4.18 56.27 27.50
CA LYS A 67 -3.44 55.40 28.42
C LYS A 67 -4.29 55.05 29.65
N GLU A 68 -4.99 56.04 30.20
CA GLU A 68 -5.84 55.90 31.39
C GLU A 68 -7.21 55.28 31.08
N ARG A 69 -7.69 55.35 29.82
CA ARG A 69 -8.98 54.78 29.44
C ARG A 69 -8.98 53.27 29.64
N PRO A 70 -9.94 52.69 30.38
CA PRO A 70 -10.02 51.25 30.56
C PRO A 70 -10.11 50.48 29.24
N SER A 71 -9.56 49.28 29.25
CA SER A 71 -9.78 48.26 28.22
C SER A 71 -11.20 47.67 28.34
N VAL A 72 -11.68 47.04 27.27
CA VAL A 72 -12.95 46.29 27.25
C VAL A 72 -12.95 45.24 28.36
N ASN A 73 -11.83 44.55 28.59
CA ASN A 73 -11.72 43.55 29.65
C ASN A 73 -11.90 44.16 31.05
N GLU A 74 -11.29 45.32 31.32
CA GLU A 74 -11.48 46.04 32.59
C GLU A 74 -12.93 46.53 32.75
N LEU A 75 -13.56 46.98 31.64
CA LEU A 75 -14.97 47.37 31.62
C LEU A 75 -15.92 46.20 31.83
N MET A 76 -15.56 44.98 31.44
CA MET A 76 -16.37 43.78 31.69
C MET A 76 -16.56 43.48 33.19
N ASP A 77 -15.57 43.83 34.01
CA ASP A 77 -15.61 43.65 35.46
C ASP A 77 -16.34 44.78 36.20
N HIS A 78 -16.66 45.88 35.50
CA HIS A 78 -17.36 47.02 36.05
C HIS A 78 -18.74 46.61 36.62
N PRO A 79 -19.17 47.14 37.78
CA PRO A 79 -20.44 46.76 38.42
C PRO A 79 -21.67 46.81 37.50
N PHE A 80 -21.73 47.81 36.61
CA PHE A 80 -22.80 47.94 35.61
C PHE A 80 -22.97 46.70 34.73
N VAL A 81 -21.85 46.12 34.26
CA VAL A 81 -21.85 44.98 33.35
C VAL A 81 -21.95 43.66 34.13
N ARG A 82 -21.09 43.49 35.13
CA ARG A 82 -21.02 42.27 35.96
C ARG A 82 -22.36 41.95 36.65
N ASN A 83 -22.98 42.92 37.31
CA ASN A 83 -24.25 42.70 37.99
C ASN A 83 -25.39 42.44 36.99
N THR A 84 -25.33 43.04 35.81
CA THR A 84 -26.30 42.80 34.73
C THR A 84 -26.19 41.37 34.20
N ILE A 85 -24.97 40.87 34.00
CA ILE A 85 -24.71 39.48 33.61
C ILE A 85 -25.26 38.50 34.65
N GLU A 86 -24.98 38.72 35.94
CA GLU A 86 -25.50 37.88 37.02
C GLU A 86 -27.03 37.87 37.05
N ARG A 87 -27.67 39.03 36.90
CA ARG A 87 -29.13 39.15 36.85
C ARG A 87 -29.70 38.42 35.63
N ILE A 88 -29.09 38.54 34.46
CA ILE A 88 -29.55 37.84 33.25
C ILE A 88 -29.47 36.32 33.43
N VAL A 89 -28.37 35.81 34.00
CA VAL A 89 -28.18 34.37 34.22
C VAL A 89 -29.20 33.81 35.20
N ASN A 90 -29.48 34.53 36.28
CA ASN A 90 -30.30 34.01 37.37
C ASN A 90 -31.80 34.21 37.15
N GLN A 91 -32.21 35.17 36.32
CA GLN A 91 -33.60 35.65 36.28
C GLN A 91 -34.16 35.88 34.86
N CYS A 92 -33.39 35.70 33.78
CA CYS A 92 -33.85 36.01 32.42
C CYS A 92 -34.42 34.78 31.69
N ASN A 93 -35.57 34.96 31.04
CA ASN A 93 -36.20 33.97 30.17
C ASN A 93 -35.99 34.25 28.67
N SER A 94 -35.12 35.20 28.31
CA SER A 94 -34.82 35.52 26.91
C SER A 94 -33.64 34.70 26.40
N ASP A 95 -33.90 33.76 25.49
CA ASP A 95 -32.87 32.93 24.86
C ASP A 95 -31.78 33.76 24.17
N VAL A 96 -32.13 34.93 23.63
CA VAL A 96 -31.17 35.83 22.96
C VAL A 96 -30.20 36.43 23.97
N LEU A 97 -30.71 36.92 25.11
CA LEU A 97 -29.85 37.49 26.16
C LEU A 97 -29.02 36.42 26.86
N LEU A 98 -29.58 35.22 27.08
CA LEU A 98 -28.84 34.08 27.61
C LEU A 98 -27.73 33.62 26.65
N LYS A 99 -27.98 33.63 25.34
CA LYS A 99 -26.95 33.37 24.31
C LYS A 99 -25.85 34.43 24.32
N LEU A 100 -26.21 35.72 24.39
CA LEU A 100 -25.23 36.80 24.48
C LEU A 100 -24.37 36.71 25.74
N VAL A 101 -24.96 36.39 26.90
CA VAL A 101 -24.20 36.19 28.14
C VAL A 101 -23.27 34.97 28.05
N LYS A 102 -23.69 33.89 27.39
CA LYS A 102 -22.81 32.75 27.13
C LYS A 102 -21.59 33.15 26.29
N LEU A 103 -21.80 33.97 25.25
CA LEU A 103 -20.72 34.49 24.38
C LEU A 103 -19.74 35.42 25.14
N VAL A 104 -20.25 36.18 26.11
CA VAL A 104 -19.46 37.07 26.97
C VAL A 104 -18.70 36.28 28.05
N LYS A 105 -19.31 35.24 28.64
CA LYS A 105 -18.65 34.39 29.64
C LYS A 105 -17.56 33.51 29.03
N SER A 106 -17.62 33.20 27.73
CA SER A 106 -16.53 32.54 27.02
C SER A 106 -15.32 33.43 26.75
N SER A 107 -15.39 34.75 26.99
CA SER A 107 -14.33 35.72 26.70
C SER A 107 -13.54 36.26 27.91
N SER A 108 -13.85 35.87 29.15
CA SER A 108 -13.07 36.23 30.36
C SER A 108 -12.48 34.98 31.08
N PRO A 109 -11.26 35.02 31.65
CA PRO A 109 -10.63 33.83 32.24
C PRO A 109 -10.99 33.57 33.74
N ILE A 110 -11.68 32.44 33.96
CA ILE A 110 -11.67 31.49 35.12
C ILE A 110 -12.46 31.83 36.42
N GLN A 111 -13.51 31.06 36.74
CA GLN A 111 -13.58 30.05 37.83
C GLN A 111 -14.98 29.41 38.03
N ASN A 112 -14.98 28.07 37.94
CA ASN A 112 -15.86 27.07 38.58
C ASN A 112 -17.40 27.16 38.46
N GLN A 113 -18.01 26.24 37.69
CA GLN A 113 -18.71 25.06 38.23
C GLN A 113 -19.25 24.11 37.13
N SER A 114 -18.64 22.92 37.07
CA SER A 114 -19.25 21.59 36.87
C SER A 114 -20.30 21.32 35.77
N SER A 115 -19.84 20.81 34.62
CA SER A 115 -20.34 19.56 34.01
C SER A 115 -19.28 19.04 33.02
N VAL A 116 -18.76 17.86 33.28
CA VAL A 116 -17.59 17.26 32.60
C VAL A 116 -17.89 16.95 31.13
N SER A 117 -17.46 17.84 30.25
CA SER A 117 -16.73 17.49 29.03
C SER A 117 -15.50 18.40 29.01
N ASP A 118 -14.32 17.87 29.36
CA ASP A 118 -13.02 18.56 29.38
C ASP A 118 -12.50 18.94 27.97
N ALA A 119 -13.42 19.17 27.02
CA ALA A 119 -13.15 19.51 25.64
C ALA A 119 -13.05 21.02 25.44
N PHE A 120 -11.95 21.44 24.83
CA PHE A 120 -11.80 22.78 24.30
C PHE A 120 -12.61 22.88 23.00
N VAL A 121 -13.73 23.61 23.05
CA VAL A 121 -14.65 23.76 21.92
C VAL A 121 -14.29 25.00 21.11
N ILE A 122 -14.11 24.83 19.80
CA ILE A 122 -13.85 25.87 18.81
C ILE A 122 -15.20 26.21 18.16
N TYR A 123 -15.72 27.41 18.42
CA TYR A 123 -16.97 27.91 17.84
C TYR A 123 -16.72 28.82 16.64
N SER A 124 -15.53 29.41 16.57
CA SER A 124 -15.17 30.38 15.55
C SER A 124 -13.67 30.40 15.28
N ASP A 125 -13.30 31.11 14.22
CA ASP A 125 -11.92 31.31 13.77
C ASP A 125 -11.04 31.97 14.83
N ALA A 126 -11.63 32.82 15.68
CA ALA A 126 -10.92 33.51 16.76
C ALA A 126 -10.41 32.54 17.83
N ASP A 127 -11.10 31.41 18.04
CA ASP A 127 -10.76 30.42 19.07
C ASP A 127 -9.48 29.65 18.73
N LEU A 128 -9.07 29.64 17.44
CA LEU A 128 -7.83 29.02 16.99
C LEU A 128 -6.57 29.66 17.62
N ILE A 129 -6.67 30.92 18.07
CA ILE A 129 -5.58 31.64 18.74
C ILE A 129 -5.35 31.10 20.16
N SER A 130 -6.40 30.55 20.79
CA SER A 130 -6.40 30.03 22.16
C SER A 130 -5.86 28.60 22.26
N LEU A 131 -5.44 28.00 21.15
CA LEU A 131 -4.81 26.68 21.12
C LEU A 131 -3.48 26.68 21.91
N SER A 132 -3.38 25.76 22.86
CA SER A 132 -2.26 25.68 23.81
C SER A 132 -1.91 24.23 24.18
N SER A 133 -0.75 24.05 24.82
CA SER A 133 -0.20 22.72 25.15
C SER A 133 -0.93 21.99 26.27
N VAL A 134 -1.85 22.66 26.98
CA VAL A 134 -2.63 22.04 28.05
C VAL A 134 -3.89 21.33 27.54
N ILE A 135 -4.32 21.64 26.31
CA ILE A 135 -5.54 21.11 25.71
C ILE A 135 -5.36 19.62 25.40
N GLN A 136 -6.33 18.83 25.86
CA GLN A 136 -6.36 17.38 25.68
C GLN A 136 -7.46 16.93 24.72
N HIS A 137 -8.57 17.66 24.66
CA HIS A 137 -9.69 17.31 23.80
C HIS A 137 -10.07 18.55 23.01
N ILE A 138 -10.14 18.43 21.68
CA ILE A 138 -10.60 19.51 20.79
C ILE A 138 -11.91 19.06 20.15
N GLU A 139 -12.90 19.94 20.21
CA GLU A 139 -14.16 19.81 19.47
C GLU A 139 -14.36 21.05 18.61
N VAL A 140 -14.54 20.88 17.30
CA VAL A 140 -14.87 21.98 16.39
C VAL A 140 -16.36 21.93 16.15
N ALA A 141 -17.08 22.99 16.55
CA ALA A 141 -18.52 23.05 16.47
C ALA A 141 -19.03 23.02 15.02
N ASP A 142 -20.30 22.68 14.85
CA ASP A 142 -20.97 22.65 13.54
C ASP A 142 -20.75 23.97 12.79
N GLY A 143 -20.27 23.89 11.56
CA GLY A 143 -20.04 25.06 10.70
C GLY A 143 -18.83 25.93 11.06
N ALA A 144 -18.15 25.69 12.20
CA ALA A 144 -17.04 26.52 12.64
C ALA A 144 -15.81 26.40 11.72
N CYS A 145 -14.98 27.45 11.69
CA CYS A 145 -13.74 27.48 10.90
C CYS A 145 -13.93 27.28 9.40
N SER A 146 -15.05 27.78 8.86
CA SER A 146 -15.42 27.68 7.44
C SER A 146 -15.32 29.01 6.68
N ASP A 147 -14.48 29.93 7.15
CA ASP A 147 -14.10 31.10 6.35
C ASP A 147 -13.21 30.67 5.17
N LYS A 148 -13.45 31.27 4.00
CA LYS A 148 -12.69 31.01 2.78
C LYS A 148 -11.22 31.42 2.90
N ASP A 149 -10.89 32.37 3.77
CA ASP A 149 -9.54 32.86 3.96
C ASP A 149 -8.68 31.91 4.83
N ILE A 150 -9.32 30.99 5.56
CA ILE A 150 -8.61 29.99 6.39
C ILE A 150 -8.32 28.75 5.57
N LYS A 151 -7.07 28.63 5.14
CA LYS A 151 -6.59 27.49 4.33
C LYS A 151 -5.83 26.43 5.11
N SER A 152 -5.47 26.69 6.37
CA SER A 152 -4.62 25.78 7.17
C SER A 152 -5.06 25.75 8.62
N LEU A 153 -5.06 24.57 9.23
CA LEU A 153 -5.24 24.37 10.67
C LEU A 153 -3.89 24.02 11.32
N ASN A 154 -3.44 24.80 12.30
CA ASN A 154 -2.19 24.53 13.01
C ASN A 154 -2.43 24.04 14.43
N LEU A 155 -2.32 22.74 14.63
CA LEU A 155 -2.51 22.09 15.94
C LEU A 155 -1.19 21.82 16.67
N LYS A 156 -0.03 22.24 16.14
CA LYS A 156 1.30 21.88 16.69
C LYS A 156 1.50 22.30 18.16
N ARG A 157 0.76 23.30 18.63
CA ARG A 157 0.83 23.77 20.03
C ARG A 157 0.15 22.80 21.00
N CYS A 158 -0.78 21.97 20.54
CA CYS A 158 -1.59 21.07 21.37
C CYS A 158 -0.86 19.74 21.65
N THR A 159 0.33 19.79 22.23
CA THR A 159 1.20 18.60 22.38
C THR A 159 0.63 17.51 23.29
N LYS A 160 -0.38 17.82 24.10
CA LYS A 160 -1.08 16.87 24.98
C LYS A 160 -2.41 16.36 24.43
N LEU A 161 -2.71 16.61 23.16
CA LEU A 161 -3.96 16.21 22.51
C LEU A 161 -4.19 14.69 22.58
N ILE A 162 -5.38 14.32 23.04
CA ILE A 162 -5.91 12.95 23.19
C ILE A 162 -7.04 12.70 22.19
N SER A 163 -7.93 13.67 21.95
CA SER A 163 -8.97 13.53 20.94
C SER A 163 -9.17 14.79 20.11
N PHE A 164 -9.47 14.58 18.82
CA PHE A 164 -9.89 15.63 17.90
C PHE A 164 -11.22 15.24 17.28
N VAL A 165 -12.23 16.09 17.47
CA VAL A 165 -13.56 15.92 16.88
C VAL A 165 -13.89 17.16 16.07
N ALA A 166 -14.29 16.96 14.81
CA ALA A 166 -14.82 18.02 13.96
C ALA A 166 -16.27 17.70 13.62
N HIS A 167 -17.20 18.53 14.08
CA HIS A 167 -18.62 18.36 13.80
C HIS A 167 -19.00 18.87 12.42
N ASN A 168 -20.25 18.62 12.01
CA ASN A 168 -20.68 18.69 10.62
C ASN A 168 -20.39 20.06 9.99
N ASN A 169 -19.96 20.03 8.73
CA ASN A 169 -19.73 21.24 7.94
C ASN A 169 -18.69 22.21 8.53
N SER A 170 -17.81 21.75 9.41
CA SER A 170 -16.69 22.55 9.92
C SER A 170 -15.46 22.49 9.01
N LEU A 171 -14.54 23.44 9.16
CA LEU A 171 -13.23 23.43 8.49
C LEU A 171 -13.29 23.32 6.94
N GLN A 172 -14.36 23.81 6.31
CA GLN A 172 -14.70 23.48 4.92
C GLN A 172 -13.63 23.85 3.89
N PHE A 173 -12.87 24.92 4.11
CA PHE A 173 -11.91 25.47 3.15
C PHE A 173 -10.45 25.15 3.46
N ILE A 174 -10.19 24.33 4.49
CA ILE A 174 -8.84 23.95 4.88
C ILE A 174 -8.24 22.96 3.88
N LYS A 175 -7.10 23.35 3.28
CA LYS A 175 -6.42 22.58 2.24
C LYS A 175 -5.53 21.48 2.79
N GLU A 176 -4.90 21.69 3.94
CA GLU A 176 -4.00 20.70 4.53
C GLU A 176 -4.42 20.40 5.97
N PHE A 177 -4.78 19.14 6.23
CA PHE A 177 -5.06 18.62 7.56
C PHE A 177 -3.96 17.64 7.95
N LYS A 178 -3.16 18.00 8.95
CA LYS A 178 -1.97 17.25 9.36
C LYS A 178 -1.93 17.05 10.87
N LEU A 179 -1.87 15.80 11.31
CA LEU A 179 -1.61 15.40 12.69
C LEU A 179 -0.33 14.57 12.73
N VAL A 180 0.80 15.23 13.02
CA VAL A 180 2.13 14.61 13.01
C VAL A 180 2.78 14.68 14.38
N GLY A 181 3.12 13.52 14.95
CA GLY A 181 3.87 13.42 16.21
C GLY A 181 3.06 13.63 17.49
N PHE A 182 1.73 13.51 17.43
CA PHE A 182 0.88 13.60 18.63
C PHE A 182 0.88 12.26 19.37
N SER A 183 1.84 12.09 20.29
CA SER A 183 2.08 10.82 20.98
C SER A 183 0.95 10.34 21.90
N ARG A 184 0.04 11.23 22.32
CA ARG A 184 -1.10 10.92 23.18
C ARG A 184 -2.44 10.86 22.46
N LEU A 185 -2.48 11.17 21.17
CA LEU A 185 -3.72 11.23 20.40
C LEU A 185 -4.26 9.81 20.23
N GLU A 186 -5.47 9.56 20.71
CA GLU A 186 -6.14 8.25 20.69
C GLU A 186 -7.27 8.18 19.67
N ILE A 187 -8.03 9.27 19.50
CA ILE A 187 -9.25 9.28 18.69
C ILE A 187 -9.27 10.50 17.76
N VAL A 188 -9.56 10.26 16.49
CA VAL A 188 -9.92 11.30 15.54
C VAL A 188 -11.27 10.98 14.91
N LYS A 189 -12.22 11.90 15.07
CA LYS A 189 -13.55 11.81 14.47
C LYS A 189 -13.85 13.07 13.66
N ILE A 190 -14.14 12.90 12.38
CA ILE A 190 -14.54 13.98 11.49
C ILE A 190 -15.93 13.65 11.00
N GLU A 191 -16.94 14.46 11.31
CA GLU A 191 -18.32 14.27 10.87
C GLU A 191 -18.52 14.76 9.43
N SER A 192 -19.77 14.75 8.95
CA SER A 192 -20.02 14.89 7.50
C SER A 192 -19.83 16.32 7.00
N GLY A 193 -19.36 16.45 5.76
CA GLY A 193 -19.19 17.75 5.08
C GLY A 193 -18.02 18.60 5.58
N CYS A 194 -17.15 18.06 6.43
CA CYS A 194 -15.92 18.74 6.83
C CYS A 194 -14.87 18.72 5.72
N PHE A 195 -14.06 19.78 5.58
CA PHE A 195 -13.04 19.86 4.51
C PHE A 195 -13.60 19.63 3.09
N SER A 196 -14.88 19.96 2.87
CA SER A 196 -15.62 19.59 1.65
C SER A 196 -15.43 20.56 0.49
N LYS A 197 -14.94 21.77 0.75
CA LYS A 197 -14.82 22.86 -0.24
C LYS A 197 -13.39 23.20 -0.62
N ALA A 198 -12.42 22.49 -0.05
CA ALA A 198 -11.01 22.67 -0.37
C ALA A 198 -10.64 21.86 -1.62
N GLU A 199 -10.20 22.55 -2.67
CA GLU A 199 -9.64 21.90 -3.87
C GLU A 199 -8.22 21.40 -3.61
N GLN A 200 -7.91 20.22 -4.15
CA GLN A 200 -6.63 19.53 -4.03
C GLN A 200 -6.11 19.44 -2.59
N SER A 201 -7.02 19.08 -1.67
CA SER A 201 -6.71 18.94 -0.26
C SER A 201 -5.71 17.81 0.01
N LYS A 202 -5.01 17.89 1.14
CA LYS A 202 -4.07 16.86 1.62
C LYS A 202 -4.40 16.47 3.05
N PHE A 203 -4.32 15.18 3.30
CA PHE A 203 -4.55 14.57 4.59
C PHE A 203 -3.30 13.78 5.03
N GLU A 204 -2.82 14.03 6.24
CA GLU A 204 -1.66 13.34 6.81
C GLU A 204 -1.85 13.06 8.30
N MET A 205 -1.66 11.80 8.69
CA MET A 205 -1.54 11.38 10.08
C MET A 205 -0.30 10.51 10.23
N SER A 206 0.70 11.03 10.94
CA SER A 206 2.00 10.36 11.03
C SER A 206 2.56 10.36 12.45
N ASN A 207 3.21 9.28 12.86
CA ASN A 207 3.90 9.18 14.16
C ASN A 207 2.99 9.44 15.39
N CYS A 208 1.70 9.12 15.31
CA CYS A 208 0.75 9.22 16.42
C CYS A 208 0.60 7.85 17.09
N LEU A 209 1.54 7.53 17.99
CA LEU A 209 1.74 6.17 18.50
C LEU A 209 0.58 5.60 19.33
N ALA A 210 -0.24 6.47 19.94
CA ALA A 210 -1.39 6.07 20.75
C ALA A 210 -2.71 6.04 19.97
N LEU A 211 -2.71 6.38 18.68
CA LEU A 211 -3.94 6.53 17.90
C LEU A 211 -4.60 5.16 17.71
N LYS A 212 -5.87 5.02 18.12
CA LYS A 212 -6.62 3.75 18.13
C LYS A 212 -7.64 3.66 17.01
N SER A 213 -8.32 4.75 16.69
CA SER A 213 -9.39 4.76 15.69
C SER A 213 -9.48 6.09 14.96
N VAL A 214 -9.73 6.01 13.64
CA VAL A 214 -10.03 7.18 12.80
C VAL A 214 -11.38 6.96 12.13
N SER A 215 -12.30 7.92 12.28
CA SER A 215 -13.59 7.91 11.60
C SER A 215 -13.79 9.21 10.83
N ILE A 216 -14.16 9.09 9.55
CA ILE A 216 -14.42 10.21 8.66
C ILE A 216 -15.80 10.03 8.02
N GLY A 217 -16.68 11.01 8.25
CA GLY A 217 -18.05 11.06 7.75
C GLY A 217 -18.15 11.39 6.27
N ASN A 218 -19.37 11.44 5.76
CA ASN A 218 -19.62 11.53 4.32
C ASN A 218 -19.18 12.88 3.74
N ALA A 219 -18.81 12.89 2.46
CA ALA A 219 -18.45 14.07 1.67
C ALA A 219 -17.33 14.91 2.30
N CYS A 220 -16.38 14.25 2.98
CA CYS A 220 -15.19 14.87 3.53
C CYS A 220 -13.99 14.68 2.60
N PHE A 221 -13.16 15.72 2.45
CA PHE A 221 -11.96 15.65 1.59
C PHE A 221 -12.29 15.14 0.17
N VAL A 222 -13.36 15.65 -0.45
CA VAL A 222 -13.86 15.14 -1.74
C VAL A 222 -12.80 15.28 -2.83
N ASP A 223 -12.20 16.47 -2.96
CA ASP A 223 -11.07 16.72 -3.86
C ASP A 223 -9.76 16.62 -3.07
N CYS A 224 -9.31 15.39 -2.81
CA CYS A 224 -8.08 15.10 -2.08
C CYS A 224 -7.04 14.41 -2.98
N VAL A 225 -5.86 15.00 -3.07
CA VAL A 225 -4.76 14.50 -3.93
C VAL A 225 -3.76 13.63 -3.17
N SER A 226 -3.76 13.66 -1.85
CA SER A 226 -2.79 12.94 -1.02
C SER A 226 -3.39 12.56 0.32
N VAL A 227 -3.41 11.26 0.61
CA VAL A 227 -3.86 10.68 1.88
C VAL A 227 -2.72 9.85 2.46
N VAL A 228 -2.28 10.17 3.67
CA VAL A 228 -1.16 9.50 4.34
C VAL A 228 -1.53 9.08 5.75
N PHE A 229 -1.37 7.79 6.04
CA PHE A 229 -1.33 7.21 7.38
C PHE A 229 0.02 6.52 7.57
N GLU A 230 0.84 7.01 8.47
CA GLU A 230 2.22 6.52 8.63
C GLU A 230 2.64 6.34 10.08
N ASN A 231 3.25 5.19 10.40
CA ASN A 231 3.78 4.87 11.72
C ASN A 231 2.73 5.07 12.84
N LEU A 232 1.63 4.31 12.75
CA LEU A 232 0.51 4.34 13.71
C LEU A 232 0.34 2.94 14.32
N PRO A 233 1.27 2.50 15.20
CA PRO A 233 1.33 1.12 15.68
C PRO A 233 0.13 0.66 16.50
N SER A 234 -0.62 1.58 17.12
CA SER A 234 -1.80 1.24 17.93
C SER A 234 -3.12 1.37 17.17
N LEU A 235 -3.09 1.76 15.89
CA LEU A 235 -4.31 2.03 15.12
C LEU A 235 -5.00 0.71 14.78
N THR A 236 -6.26 0.57 15.17
CA THR A 236 -7.04 -0.67 15.02
C THR A 236 -8.12 -0.58 13.97
N SER A 237 -8.70 0.61 13.75
CA SER A 237 -9.76 0.82 12.75
C SER A 237 -9.63 2.14 11.99
N ILE A 238 -9.95 2.08 10.69
CA ILE A 238 -10.17 3.24 9.82
C ILE A 238 -11.55 3.09 9.16
N ASP A 239 -12.46 4.02 9.44
CA ASP A 239 -13.82 4.03 8.89
C ASP A 239 -14.05 5.27 8.01
N LEU A 240 -14.25 5.06 6.72
CA LEU A 240 -14.46 6.11 5.71
C LEU A 240 -15.90 6.07 5.18
N GLY A 241 -16.60 7.20 5.31
CA GLY A 241 -17.93 7.43 4.77
C GLY A 241 -17.96 7.52 3.24
N SER A 242 -19.15 7.82 2.69
CA SER A 242 -19.33 7.98 1.25
C SER A 242 -18.64 9.24 0.74
N ASP A 243 -18.07 9.17 -0.47
CA ASP A 243 -17.37 10.29 -1.12
C ASP A 243 -16.15 10.83 -0.34
N VAL A 244 -15.59 10.03 0.56
CA VAL A 244 -14.41 10.41 1.34
C VAL A 244 -13.14 10.16 0.55
N PHE A 245 -12.24 11.14 0.50
CA PHE A 245 -10.99 11.04 -0.25
C PHE A 245 -11.19 10.64 -1.72
N ARG A 246 -12.32 11.04 -2.32
CA ARG A 246 -12.72 10.62 -3.67
C ARG A 246 -11.63 10.93 -4.70
N GLY A 247 -10.96 12.08 -4.54
CA GLY A 247 -9.90 12.56 -5.43
C GLY A 247 -10.46 13.22 -6.68
N CYS A 248 -9.55 13.75 -7.51
CA CYS A 248 -9.91 14.40 -8.77
C CYS A 248 -9.48 13.55 -9.96
N GLU A 249 -10.38 13.30 -10.91
CA GLU A 249 -10.18 12.37 -12.04
C GLU A 249 -8.94 12.72 -12.91
N ASP A 250 -8.69 14.02 -13.12
CA ASP A 250 -7.56 14.53 -13.91
C ASP A 250 -6.26 14.67 -13.10
N LYS A 251 -6.26 14.33 -11.81
CA LYS A 251 -5.09 14.42 -10.92
C LYS A 251 -4.53 13.04 -10.58
N ASN A 252 -3.28 13.05 -10.13
CA ASN A 252 -2.61 11.86 -9.61
C ASN A 252 -2.82 11.77 -8.10
N ASN A 253 -3.94 11.18 -7.69
CA ASN A 253 -4.33 11.07 -6.28
C ASN A 253 -3.63 9.88 -5.64
N LYS A 254 -3.01 10.09 -4.47
CA LYS A 254 -2.13 9.11 -3.80
C LYS A 254 -2.68 8.68 -2.45
N LEU A 255 -2.60 7.38 -2.17
CA LEU A 255 -2.89 6.78 -0.86
C LEU A 255 -1.64 6.09 -0.31
N LYS A 256 -1.28 6.42 0.94
CA LYS A 256 -0.18 5.78 1.67
C LYS A 256 -0.66 5.24 3.01
N LEU A 257 -0.44 3.95 3.24
CA LEU A 257 -0.72 3.21 4.46
C LEU A 257 0.56 2.50 4.90
N LEU A 258 1.34 3.13 5.78
CA LEU A 258 2.71 2.71 6.08
C LEU A 258 2.88 2.41 7.58
N GLY A 259 3.22 1.18 7.94
CA GLY A 259 3.52 0.82 9.31
C GLY A 259 2.31 0.95 10.24
N LEU A 260 1.25 0.19 9.96
CA LEU A 260 0.03 0.11 10.77
C LEU A 260 -0.17 -1.36 11.27
N PRO A 261 0.77 -1.90 12.07
CA PRO A 261 0.81 -3.31 12.42
C PRO A 261 -0.41 -3.85 13.16
N SER A 262 -1.14 -3.01 13.89
CA SER A 262 -2.33 -3.40 14.67
C SER A 262 -3.65 -3.12 13.94
N LEU A 263 -3.61 -2.63 12.69
CA LEU A 263 -4.81 -2.29 11.94
C LEU A 263 -5.56 -3.57 11.60
N THR A 264 -6.77 -3.74 12.13
CA THR A 264 -7.58 -4.94 11.92
C THR A 264 -8.74 -4.71 10.97
N ARG A 265 -9.25 -3.47 10.93
CA ARG A 265 -10.44 -3.09 10.16
C ARG A 265 -10.18 -1.83 9.33
N MET A 266 -10.49 -1.89 8.04
CA MET A 266 -10.54 -0.71 7.17
C MET A 266 -11.79 -0.79 6.28
N ILE A 267 -12.68 0.20 6.39
CA ILE A 267 -13.94 0.24 5.65
C ILE A 267 -14.04 1.52 4.84
N GLY A 268 -14.30 1.38 3.54
CA GLY A 268 -14.79 2.44 2.65
C GLY A 268 -16.24 2.22 2.27
N ARG A 269 -17.06 3.27 2.36
CA ARG A 269 -18.41 3.30 1.77
C ARG A 269 -18.32 3.81 0.33
N VAL A 270 -19.44 3.74 -0.38
CA VAL A 270 -19.62 4.14 -1.78
C VAL A 270 -18.78 5.36 -2.18
N ARG A 271 -17.92 5.18 -3.20
CA ARG A 271 -17.03 6.19 -3.78
C ARG A 271 -15.95 6.77 -2.85
N ALA A 272 -15.69 6.14 -1.69
CA ALA A 272 -14.48 6.45 -0.95
C ALA A 272 -13.26 6.15 -1.85
N LEU A 273 -12.22 6.99 -1.86
CA LEU A 273 -10.97 6.69 -2.61
C LEU A 273 -11.16 6.39 -4.13
N GLN A 274 -12.27 6.82 -4.75
CA GLN A 274 -12.67 6.39 -6.10
C GLN A 274 -11.57 6.63 -7.15
N TYR A 275 -11.02 7.84 -7.22
CA TYR A 275 -10.04 8.24 -8.23
C TYR A 275 -8.59 8.14 -7.73
N VAL A 276 -8.31 7.31 -6.73
CA VAL A 276 -6.92 7.04 -6.32
C VAL A 276 -6.19 6.32 -7.45
N LYS A 277 -5.03 6.85 -7.85
CA LYS A 277 -4.19 6.31 -8.94
C LYS A 277 -2.94 5.61 -8.44
N GLU A 278 -2.37 6.08 -7.34
CA GLU A 278 -1.20 5.48 -6.70
C GLU A 278 -1.52 4.99 -5.29
N VAL A 279 -1.21 3.72 -5.01
CA VAL A 279 -1.42 3.10 -3.70
C VAL A 279 -0.10 2.54 -3.18
N GLU A 280 0.28 2.91 -1.95
CA GLU A 280 1.40 2.32 -1.22
C GLU A 280 0.92 1.80 0.14
N ALA A 281 0.86 0.48 0.32
CA ALA A 281 0.41 -0.16 1.55
C ALA A 281 1.49 -1.11 2.08
N VAL A 282 2.17 -0.75 3.17
CA VAL A 282 3.33 -1.50 3.68
C VAL A 282 3.16 -1.74 5.18
N ASN A 283 3.33 -3.01 5.59
CA ASN A 283 3.29 -3.45 6.98
C ASN A 283 1.93 -3.21 7.66
N LEU A 284 0.89 -3.90 7.16
CA LEU A 284 -0.46 -4.01 7.73
C LEU A 284 -0.84 -5.47 8.07
N PRO A 285 0.03 -6.26 8.76
CA PRO A 285 -0.13 -7.71 8.92
C PRO A 285 -1.43 -8.18 9.60
N ALA A 286 -2.03 -7.36 10.47
CA ALA A 286 -3.23 -7.74 11.22
C ALA A 286 -4.55 -7.44 10.47
N LEU A 287 -4.49 -6.84 9.29
CA LEU A 287 -5.66 -6.37 8.56
C LEU A 287 -6.45 -7.57 8.02
N SER A 288 -7.64 -7.77 8.58
CA SER A 288 -8.48 -8.96 8.36
C SER A 288 -9.93 -8.64 8.00
N ASP A 289 -10.39 -7.40 8.22
CA ASP A 289 -11.69 -6.92 7.77
C ASP A 289 -11.49 -5.69 6.89
N CYS A 290 -11.45 -5.92 5.58
CA CYS A 290 -11.23 -4.90 4.56
C CYS A 290 -12.44 -4.84 3.64
N GLN A 291 -13.25 -3.78 3.73
CA GLN A 291 -14.51 -3.66 2.97
C GLN A 291 -14.50 -2.40 2.12
N PHE A 292 -14.62 -2.63 0.81
CA PHE A 292 -14.64 -1.61 -0.22
C PHE A 292 -15.74 -2.00 -1.23
N ILE A 293 -16.74 -1.12 -1.42
CA ILE A 293 -17.76 -1.20 -2.46
C ILE A 293 -17.33 -0.35 -3.68
N SER A 294 -16.70 -0.97 -4.69
CA SER A 294 -16.31 -0.37 -5.99
C SER A 294 -15.20 0.70 -5.99
N GLU A 295 -14.30 0.67 -5.01
CA GLU A 295 -13.15 1.56 -4.88
C GLU A 295 -11.92 0.98 -5.61
N PHE A 296 -10.95 1.84 -5.94
CA PHE A 296 -9.72 1.51 -6.67
C PHE A 296 -9.86 1.15 -8.16
N GLU A 297 -11.01 1.40 -8.78
CA GLU A 297 -11.25 1.20 -10.22
C GLU A 297 -10.21 1.94 -11.11
N TYR A 298 -9.70 3.06 -10.64
CA TYR A 298 -8.77 3.94 -11.38
C TYR A 298 -7.31 3.81 -10.93
N VAL A 299 -6.96 2.79 -10.14
CA VAL A 299 -5.58 2.60 -9.70
C VAL A 299 -4.70 2.22 -10.90
N GLU A 300 -3.62 2.97 -11.09
CA GLU A 300 -2.64 2.77 -12.15
C GLU A 300 -1.36 2.12 -11.61
N ASN A 301 -0.99 2.42 -10.36
CA ASN A 301 0.19 1.87 -9.69
C ASN A 301 -0.13 1.44 -8.26
N ALA A 302 0.28 0.23 -7.89
CA ALA A 302 0.08 -0.31 -6.56
C ALA A 302 1.35 -0.99 -6.04
N LYS A 303 1.76 -0.62 -4.82
CA LYS A 303 2.83 -1.27 -4.07
C LYS A 303 2.27 -1.74 -2.74
N THR A 304 2.13 -3.04 -2.58
CA THR A 304 1.69 -3.64 -1.32
C THR A 304 2.72 -4.62 -0.78
N ILE A 305 3.04 -4.55 0.52
CA ILE A 305 4.02 -5.41 1.19
C ILE A 305 3.50 -5.76 2.57
N ASN A 306 3.17 -7.03 2.81
CA ASN A 306 2.64 -7.50 4.09
C ASN A 306 1.40 -6.71 4.51
N ALA A 307 0.41 -6.57 3.62
CA ALA A 307 -0.73 -5.66 3.79
C ALA A 307 -2.04 -6.36 4.22
N GLY A 308 -1.99 -7.64 4.61
CA GLY A 308 -3.16 -8.40 5.08
C GLY A 308 -4.22 -8.57 3.99
N GLU A 309 -5.50 -8.50 4.35
CA GLU A 309 -6.63 -8.55 3.41
C GLU A 309 -6.60 -7.43 2.35
N PHE A 310 -5.83 -6.37 2.55
CA PHE A 310 -5.64 -5.32 1.55
C PHE A 310 -4.92 -5.83 0.29
N ASP A 311 -4.04 -6.85 0.43
CA ASP A 311 -3.36 -7.51 -0.70
C ASP A 311 -4.35 -8.30 -1.59
N LEU A 312 -5.54 -8.62 -1.06
CA LEU A 312 -6.53 -9.48 -1.74
C LEU A 312 -7.57 -8.68 -2.53
N LEU A 313 -7.52 -7.35 -2.49
CA LEU A 313 -8.41 -6.50 -3.28
C LEU A 313 -8.11 -6.67 -4.78
N ASN A 314 -9.06 -7.27 -5.52
CA ASN A 314 -8.89 -7.60 -6.95
C ASN A 314 -8.28 -6.47 -7.81
N PRO A 315 -8.75 -5.19 -7.72
CA PRO A 315 -8.17 -4.12 -8.52
C PRO A 315 -6.68 -3.89 -8.25
N LEU A 316 -6.26 -4.00 -6.99
CA LEU A 316 -4.85 -3.82 -6.60
C LEU A 316 -4.00 -5.01 -7.05
N LYS A 317 -4.54 -6.22 -6.96
CA LYS A 317 -3.86 -7.43 -7.43
C LYS A 317 -3.58 -7.37 -8.94
N GLU A 318 -4.58 -7.00 -9.74
CA GLU A 318 -4.42 -6.83 -11.20
C GLU A 318 -3.38 -5.77 -11.55
N VAL A 319 -3.39 -4.63 -10.84
CA VAL A 319 -2.40 -3.57 -11.05
C VAL A 319 -1.01 -4.03 -10.63
N GLN A 320 -0.87 -4.72 -9.51
CA GLN A 320 0.42 -5.19 -9.00
C GLN A 320 1.07 -6.22 -9.96
N GLU A 321 0.25 -7.10 -10.54
CA GLU A 321 0.68 -8.02 -11.61
C GLU A 321 1.16 -7.26 -12.85
N ARG A 322 0.55 -6.11 -13.19
CA ARG A 322 1.01 -5.23 -14.28
C ARG A 322 2.27 -4.43 -13.94
N THR A 323 2.39 -3.89 -12.73
CA THR A 323 3.52 -3.04 -12.31
C THR A 323 4.81 -3.81 -12.01
N ASN A 324 4.72 -5.12 -11.72
CA ASN A 324 5.89 -5.98 -11.54
C ASN A 324 6.40 -6.60 -12.86
N MET A 325 5.97 -6.05 -14.00
CA MET A 325 6.36 -6.51 -15.33
C MET A 325 7.63 -5.79 -15.79
N VAL A 326 8.75 -6.49 -15.81
CA VAL A 326 10.01 -6.02 -16.39
C VAL A 326 9.91 -6.05 -17.92
N GLN A 327 10.08 -4.89 -18.53
CA GLN A 327 10.04 -4.70 -19.98
C GLN A 327 11.42 -4.40 -20.59
N CYS A 328 12.42 -4.00 -19.79
CA CYS A 328 13.78 -3.73 -20.27
C CYS A 328 14.84 -3.88 -19.17
N LYS A 329 16.13 -3.87 -19.57
CA LYS A 329 17.26 -3.94 -18.62
C LYS A 329 17.29 -2.79 -17.60
N THR A 330 16.88 -1.58 -17.98
CA THR A 330 16.84 -0.45 -17.04
C THR A 330 15.85 -0.69 -15.89
N GLU A 331 14.74 -1.36 -16.18
CA GLU A 331 13.76 -1.75 -15.17
C GLU A 331 14.30 -2.90 -14.31
N TRP A 332 15.03 -3.84 -14.92
CA TRP A 332 15.74 -4.91 -14.20
C TRP A 332 16.70 -4.36 -13.13
N ASP A 333 17.52 -3.37 -13.48
CA ASP A 333 18.47 -2.73 -12.55
C ASP A 333 17.77 -1.92 -11.45
N SER A 334 16.50 -1.56 -11.66
CA SER A 334 15.66 -0.82 -10.69
C SER A 334 14.84 -1.73 -9.76
N LEU A 335 14.84 -3.04 -9.99
CA LEU A 335 14.12 -3.99 -9.15
C LEU A 335 14.70 -3.99 -7.73
N TYR A 336 13.83 -3.89 -6.74
CA TYR A 336 14.22 -3.96 -5.33
C TYR A 336 14.08 -5.40 -4.81
N ASN A 337 14.89 -5.77 -3.81
CA ASN A 337 14.98 -7.14 -3.29
C ASN A 337 13.68 -7.68 -2.63
N GLY A 338 12.64 -6.85 -2.51
CA GLY A 338 11.35 -7.22 -1.91
C GLY A 338 10.30 -7.70 -2.90
N VAL A 339 10.62 -7.84 -4.19
CA VAL A 339 9.71 -8.33 -5.22
C VAL A 339 9.28 -9.77 -4.91
N ARG A 340 7.96 -10.01 -4.90
CA ARG A 340 7.36 -11.33 -4.64
C ARG A 340 6.92 -12.07 -5.90
N VAL A 341 6.46 -11.33 -6.90
CA VAL A 341 6.08 -11.88 -8.21
C VAL A 341 6.85 -11.09 -9.23
N LEU A 342 7.72 -11.75 -9.99
CA LEU A 342 8.50 -11.14 -11.05
C LEU A 342 7.96 -11.64 -12.38
N VAL A 343 7.43 -10.72 -13.19
CA VAL A 343 6.99 -11.03 -14.55
C VAL A 343 7.95 -10.36 -15.52
N VAL A 344 8.49 -11.10 -16.49
CA VAL A 344 9.26 -10.52 -17.59
C VAL A 344 8.38 -10.56 -18.83
N ALA A 345 8.11 -9.41 -19.44
CA ALA A 345 7.29 -9.35 -20.65
C ALA A 345 7.98 -10.11 -21.81
N SER A 346 7.18 -10.58 -22.77
CA SER A 346 7.73 -11.28 -23.94
C SER A 346 8.61 -10.35 -24.79
N ALA A 347 9.63 -10.91 -25.44
CA ALA A 347 10.63 -10.22 -26.25
C ALA A 347 11.52 -9.22 -25.49
N CYS A 348 11.58 -9.29 -24.15
CA CYS A 348 12.34 -8.39 -23.31
C CYS A 348 13.70 -8.95 -22.86
N CYS A 349 14.55 -8.06 -22.33
CA CYS A 349 15.85 -8.39 -21.75
C CYS A 349 16.83 -9.07 -22.74
N ASN A 350 16.82 -8.65 -24.01
CA ASN A 350 17.63 -9.23 -25.09
C ASN A 350 18.93 -8.45 -25.38
N GLU A 351 19.29 -7.49 -24.54
CA GLU A 351 20.46 -6.63 -24.72
C GLU A 351 21.78 -7.45 -24.75
N ALA A 352 22.72 -7.08 -25.62
CA ALA A 352 23.92 -7.87 -25.88
C ALA A 352 24.86 -7.98 -24.67
N GLU A 353 24.84 -6.95 -23.81
CA GLU A 353 25.59 -6.85 -22.58
C GLU A 353 24.98 -7.64 -21.40
N LEU A 354 23.73 -8.10 -21.49
CA LEU A 354 23.10 -8.93 -20.47
C LEU A 354 23.48 -10.40 -20.69
N THR A 355 24.64 -10.79 -20.14
CA THR A 355 25.20 -12.14 -20.31
C THR A 355 24.98 -13.05 -19.10
N VAL A 356 24.64 -12.48 -17.95
CA VAL A 356 24.37 -13.21 -16.71
C VAL A 356 23.10 -12.66 -16.10
N VAL A 357 22.19 -13.55 -15.70
CA VAL A 357 20.98 -13.22 -14.96
C VAL A 357 21.02 -13.97 -13.63
N ASP A 358 21.13 -13.22 -12.55
CA ASP A 358 21.19 -13.74 -11.20
C ASP A 358 19.97 -13.27 -10.40
N PHE A 359 19.07 -14.21 -10.11
CA PHE A 359 17.86 -13.95 -9.33
C PHE A 359 18.09 -14.05 -7.82
N SER A 360 19.30 -14.45 -7.37
CA SER A 360 19.58 -14.75 -5.95
C SER A 360 19.40 -13.53 -5.02
N ALA A 361 19.39 -12.31 -5.57
CA ALA A 361 19.12 -11.09 -4.82
C ALA A 361 17.64 -10.93 -4.39
N PHE A 362 16.70 -11.59 -5.08
CA PHE A 362 15.26 -11.46 -4.83
C PHE A 362 14.78 -12.47 -3.78
N THR A 363 15.28 -12.35 -2.54
CA THR A 363 15.02 -13.33 -1.47
C THR A 363 13.54 -13.46 -1.07
N CYS A 364 12.71 -12.46 -1.38
CA CYS A 364 11.26 -12.51 -1.16
C CYS A 364 10.47 -13.11 -2.33
N LEU A 365 11.14 -13.52 -3.42
CA LEU A 365 10.49 -13.96 -4.65
C LEU A 365 9.74 -15.27 -4.44
N ARG A 366 8.46 -15.28 -4.79
CA ARG A 366 7.55 -16.42 -4.75
C ARG A 366 7.23 -16.97 -6.13
N GLU A 367 7.14 -16.08 -7.13
CA GLU A 367 6.84 -16.47 -8.50
C GLU A 367 7.78 -15.79 -9.49
N LEU A 368 8.42 -16.58 -10.34
CA LEU A 368 9.20 -16.11 -11.48
C LEU A 368 8.49 -16.52 -12.77
N ASN A 369 7.96 -15.54 -13.51
CA ASN A 369 7.27 -15.75 -14.77
C ASN A 369 8.02 -15.00 -15.89
N VAL A 370 8.78 -15.71 -16.70
CA VAL A 370 9.46 -15.14 -17.86
C VAL A 370 8.60 -15.35 -19.10
N GLY A 371 8.37 -14.31 -19.89
CA GLY A 371 7.65 -14.36 -21.15
C GLY A 371 8.40 -15.12 -22.26
N ASN A 372 7.85 -15.06 -23.47
CA ASN A 372 8.43 -15.72 -24.64
C ASN A 372 9.56 -14.89 -25.25
N GLU A 373 10.51 -15.51 -25.93
CA GLU A 373 11.60 -14.86 -26.69
C GLU A 373 12.42 -13.85 -25.86
N CYS A 374 12.65 -14.15 -24.59
CA CYS A 374 13.43 -13.31 -23.66
C CYS A 374 14.88 -13.78 -23.50
N PHE A 375 15.77 -12.90 -23.04
CA PHE A 375 17.12 -13.25 -22.58
C PHE A 375 18.02 -13.99 -23.61
N GLU A 376 17.94 -13.67 -24.90
CA GLU A 376 18.66 -14.39 -25.96
C GLU A 376 20.19 -14.44 -25.74
N ASN A 377 20.76 -13.38 -25.17
CA ASN A 377 22.20 -13.20 -25.00
C ASN A 377 22.74 -13.79 -23.69
N VAL A 378 21.86 -14.14 -22.75
CA VAL A 378 22.22 -14.67 -21.44
C VAL A 378 22.89 -16.04 -21.57
N MET A 379 24.05 -16.16 -20.95
CA MET A 379 24.85 -17.37 -20.87
C MET A 379 24.64 -18.08 -19.54
N GLU A 380 24.51 -17.35 -18.44
CA GLU A 380 24.39 -17.95 -17.12
C GLU A 380 23.09 -17.49 -16.44
N VAL A 381 22.30 -18.46 -15.97
CA VAL A 381 21.06 -18.22 -15.21
C VAL A 381 21.20 -18.82 -13.83
N LYS A 382 21.07 -17.98 -12.79
CA LYS A 382 21.16 -18.39 -11.39
C LYS A 382 19.84 -18.15 -10.67
N ILE A 383 19.22 -19.23 -10.24
CA ILE A 383 18.10 -19.24 -9.31
C ILE A 383 18.60 -20.03 -8.10
N VAL A 384 19.29 -19.34 -7.18
CA VAL A 384 20.02 -19.97 -6.09
C VAL A 384 19.63 -19.33 -4.75
N GLY A 385 19.34 -20.17 -3.74
CA GLY A 385 19.09 -19.69 -2.38
C GLY A 385 17.75 -18.97 -2.18
N LEU A 386 16.79 -19.12 -3.11
CA LEU A 386 15.49 -18.46 -3.03
C LEU A 386 14.50 -19.32 -2.25
N THR A 387 14.51 -19.16 -0.92
CA THR A 387 13.75 -20.01 0.00
C THR A 387 12.23 -19.77 -0.05
N GLU A 388 11.75 -18.60 -0.44
CA GLU A 388 10.31 -18.31 -0.59
C GLU A 388 9.74 -18.70 -1.97
N LEU A 389 10.60 -19.09 -2.92
CA LEU A 389 10.21 -19.33 -4.32
C LEU A 389 9.36 -20.58 -4.44
N LEU A 390 8.20 -20.46 -5.08
CA LEU A 390 7.23 -21.54 -5.27
C LEU A 390 7.16 -21.99 -6.74
N TYR A 391 7.16 -21.04 -7.68
CA TYR A 391 6.91 -21.32 -9.09
C TYR A 391 7.96 -20.66 -9.98
N VAL A 392 8.55 -21.45 -10.88
CA VAL A 392 9.44 -20.96 -11.94
C VAL A 392 8.83 -21.33 -13.28
N ARG A 393 8.39 -20.34 -14.04
CA ARG A 393 7.76 -20.50 -15.35
C ARG A 393 8.53 -19.69 -16.38
N ILE A 394 9.15 -20.39 -17.32
CA ILE A 394 9.91 -19.79 -18.41
C ILE A 394 9.11 -19.99 -19.70
N GLY A 395 8.82 -18.91 -20.41
CA GLY A 395 8.13 -18.91 -21.69
C GLY A 395 8.93 -19.59 -22.80
N GLU A 396 8.36 -19.61 -23.98
CA GLU A 396 8.88 -20.28 -25.17
C GLU A 396 10.05 -19.51 -25.78
N ARG A 397 11.02 -20.23 -26.36
CA ARG A 397 12.18 -19.66 -27.07
C ARG A 397 13.01 -18.67 -26.25
N SER A 398 12.88 -18.71 -24.93
CA SER A 398 13.64 -17.85 -24.01
C SER A 398 15.00 -18.46 -23.70
N PHE A 399 15.98 -17.61 -23.38
CA PHE A 399 17.37 -18.01 -23.13
C PHE A 399 17.99 -18.80 -24.29
N SER A 400 17.79 -18.35 -25.54
CA SER A 400 18.33 -19.03 -26.74
C SER A 400 18.79 -18.03 -27.80
N LYS A 401 20.08 -18.05 -28.17
CA LYS A 401 20.69 -16.99 -29.01
C LYS A 401 20.50 -17.16 -30.51
N LYS A 402 20.36 -18.40 -31.02
CA LYS A 402 20.25 -18.67 -32.47
C LYS A 402 19.25 -19.77 -32.77
N LYS A 403 18.30 -19.48 -33.66
CA LYS A 403 17.30 -20.43 -34.20
C LYS A 403 17.90 -21.54 -35.12
N LYS A 404 19.24 -21.66 -35.19
CA LYS A 404 19.96 -22.58 -36.09
C LYS A 404 20.61 -23.72 -35.30
N TRP A 405 19.99 -24.89 -35.41
CA TRP A 405 20.17 -26.22 -34.82
C TRP A 405 21.57 -26.85 -34.62
N LYS A 406 22.71 -26.13 -34.74
CA LYS A 406 24.05 -26.75 -34.71
C LYS A 406 25.10 -26.13 -33.79
N THR A 407 24.87 -24.98 -33.19
CA THR A 407 25.90 -24.32 -32.36
C THR A 407 25.75 -24.74 -30.90
N ARG A 408 26.71 -25.51 -30.39
CA ARG A 408 26.88 -25.79 -28.95
C ARG A 408 27.69 -24.64 -28.32
N SER A 409 27.34 -24.21 -27.11
CA SER A 409 28.16 -23.29 -26.34
C SER A 409 28.45 -23.86 -24.94
N PRO A 410 29.71 -24.26 -24.64
CA PRO A 410 30.07 -24.83 -23.34
C PRO A 410 29.99 -23.83 -22.18
N LEU A 411 29.72 -22.55 -22.47
CA LEU A 411 29.63 -21.48 -21.49
C LEU A 411 28.20 -21.22 -21.01
N ARG A 412 27.19 -21.94 -21.56
CA ARG A 412 25.78 -21.69 -21.24
C ARG A 412 25.23 -22.64 -20.19
N CYS A 413 24.82 -22.08 -19.04
CA CYS A 413 24.53 -22.79 -17.80
C CYS A 413 23.23 -22.31 -17.14
N PHE A 414 22.39 -23.25 -16.75
CA PHE A 414 21.19 -23.03 -15.94
C PHE A 414 21.35 -23.70 -14.57
N TYR A 415 21.14 -22.91 -13.52
CA TYR A 415 21.21 -23.35 -12.13
C TYR A 415 19.91 -23.05 -11.39
N LEU A 416 19.27 -24.10 -10.87
CA LEU A 416 18.22 -24.04 -9.87
C LEU A 416 18.71 -24.80 -8.63
N LYS A 417 19.22 -24.08 -7.63
CA LYS A 417 19.89 -24.68 -6.47
C LYS A 417 19.42 -24.12 -5.14
N ASP A 418 19.40 -24.95 -4.10
CA ASP A 418 19.18 -24.52 -2.72
C ASP A 418 17.88 -23.70 -2.55
N CYS A 419 16.80 -24.13 -3.21
CA CYS A 419 15.50 -23.47 -3.17
C CYS A 419 14.46 -24.40 -2.53
N ASP A 420 14.27 -24.26 -1.22
CA ASP A 420 13.58 -25.25 -0.40
C ASP A 420 12.10 -25.46 -0.75
N ASN A 421 11.41 -24.42 -1.21
CA ASN A 421 9.95 -24.41 -1.37
C ASN A 421 9.45 -24.45 -2.83
N VAL A 422 10.34 -24.56 -3.82
CA VAL A 422 9.94 -24.58 -5.23
C VAL A 422 9.11 -25.84 -5.47
N LYS A 423 7.88 -25.66 -5.95
CA LYS A 423 6.93 -26.75 -6.24
C LYS A 423 6.91 -27.12 -7.71
N GLU A 424 7.12 -26.15 -8.59
CA GLU A 424 6.93 -26.32 -10.03
C GLU A 424 8.04 -25.59 -10.82
N LEU A 425 8.62 -26.32 -11.77
CA LEU A 425 9.48 -25.78 -12.82
C LEU A 425 8.84 -26.07 -14.19
N VAL A 426 8.42 -25.03 -14.88
CA VAL A 426 7.92 -25.09 -16.27
C VAL A 426 8.85 -24.33 -17.18
N VAL A 427 9.26 -24.98 -18.27
CA VAL A 427 10.09 -24.40 -19.32
C VAL A 427 9.38 -24.59 -20.65
N GLY A 428 9.10 -23.50 -21.36
CA GLY A 428 8.45 -23.49 -22.66
C GLY A 428 9.34 -24.10 -23.75
N PHE A 429 8.71 -24.49 -24.87
CA PHE A 429 9.43 -25.12 -25.97
C PHE A 429 10.51 -24.19 -26.56
N TYR A 430 11.60 -24.76 -27.06
CA TYR A 430 12.80 -24.10 -27.58
C TYR A 430 13.65 -23.35 -26.52
N SER A 431 13.21 -23.28 -25.27
CA SER A 431 13.97 -22.54 -24.26
C SER A 431 15.22 -23.29 -23.82
N PHE A 432 16.30 -22.55 -23.56
CA PHE A 432 17.62 -23.11 -23.25
C PHE A 432 18.20 -24.08 -24.29
N SER A 433 17.83 -23.94 -25.58
CA SER A 433 18.21 -24.88 -26.64
C SER A 433 19.72 -25.01 -26.87
N ASP A 434 20.50 -23.98 -26.56
CA ASP A 434 21.97 -23.95 -26.70
C ASP A 434 22.73 -24.07 -25.37
N TYR A 435 22.03 -24.41 -24.28
CA TYR A 435 22.61 -24.64 -22.95
C TYR A 435 23.19 -26.05 -22.82
N MET A 436 24.37 -26.15 -22.21
CA MET A 436 25.07 -27.41 -21.98
C MET A 436 24.94 -27.91 -20.55
N ILE A 437 24.65 -27.01 -19.59
CA ILE A 437 24.48 -27.35 -18.18
C ILE A 437 23.06 -27.04 -17.75
N CYS A 438 22.38 -28.04 -17.18
CA CYS A 438 21.10 -27.94 -16.49
C CYS A 438 21.27 -28.60 -15.11
N ALA A 439 21.46 -27.79 -14.08
CA ALA A 439 21.70 -28.29 -12.73
C ALA A 439 20.53 -27.93 -11.82
N ILE A 440 19.88 -28.96 -11.29
CA ILE A 440 18.75 -28.87 -10.36
C ILE A 440 19.14 -29.64 -9.10
N GLU A 441 19.52 -28.94 -8.05
CA GLU A 441 20.14 -29.52 -6.85
C GLU A 441 19.50 -28.92 -5.59
N ASN A 442 19.33 -29.71 -4.52
CA ASN A 442 18.79 -29.24 -3.24
C ASN A 442 17.47 -28.46 -3.36
N VAL A 443 16.47 -29.06 -4.03
CA VAL A 443 15.11 -28.52 -4.20
C VAL A 443 14.05 -29.52 -3.69
N PRO A 444 13.99 -29.77 -2.37
CA PRO A 444 13.26 -30.91 -1.79
C PRO A 444 11.74 -30.88 -1.99
N SER A 445 11.14 -29.69 -2.16
CA SER A 445 9.69 -29.52 -2.34
C SER A 445 9.23 -29.61 -3.80
N LEU A 446 10.14 -29.83 -4.76
CA LEU A 446 9.80 -29.83 -6.18
C LEU A 446 8.90 -31.01 -6.51
N GLU A 447 7.69 -30.73 -7.03
CA GLU A 447 6.67 -31.73 -7.35
C GLU A 447 6.57 -32.01 -8.85
N VAL A 448 6.78 -30.98 -9.68
CA VAL A 448 6.60 -31.05 -11.14
C VAL A 448 7.77 -30.41 -11.86
N ILE A 449 8.29 -31.12 -12.86
CA ILE A 449 9.16 -30.56 -13.89
C ILE A 449 8.48 -30.79 -15.25
N SER A 450 8.24 -29.70 -15.97
CA SER A 450 7.78 -29.71 -17.36
C SER A 450 8.74 -28.92 -18.23
N MET A 451 9.38 -29.57 -19.20
CA MET A 451 10.30 -28.92 -20.13
C MET A 451 9.88 -29.19 -21.57
N GLY A 452 9.27 -28.19 -22.20
CA GLY A 452 8.53 -28.29 -23.45
C GLY A 452 7.09 -28.73 -23.25
N ASP A 453 6.44 -29.05 -24.36
CA ASP A 453 5.09 -29.62 -24.39
C ASP A 453 5.10 -31.02 -25.04
N LEU A 454 4.02 -31.77 -24.83
CA LEU A 454 3.83 -33.11 -25.41
C LEU A 454 3.07 -33.06 -26.75
N VAL A 455 2.96 -31.89 -27.39
CA VAL A 455 2.31 -31.74 -28.69
C VAL A 455 3.24 -32.33 -29.76
N ARG A 456 2.75 -33.33 -30.49
CA ARG A 456 3.55 -34.13 -31.44
C ARG A 456 4.26 -33.31 -32.51
N GLU A 457 3.63 -32.22 -32.94
CA GLU A 457 4.12 -31.35 -34.02
C GLU A 457 5.20 -30.38 -33.55
N HIS A 458 5.23 -30.06 -32.25
CA HIS A 458 6.17 -29.11 -31.68
C HIS A 458 7.51 -29.82 -31.43
N LYS A 459 8.59 -29.27 -31.99
CA LYS A 459 9.94 -29.70 -31.62
C LYS A 459 10.39 -28.85 -30.45
N SER A 460 10.41 -29.44 -29.25
CA SER A 460 10.76 -28.73 -28.02
C SER A 460 12.22 -28.31 -28.04
N TRP A 461 13.17 -29.21 -28.28
CA TRP A 461 14.60 -28.87 -28.23
C TRP A 461 15.04 -28.16 -26.93
N CYS A 462 14.26 -28.26 -25.85
CA CYS A 462 14.67 -27.75 -24.55
C CYS A 462 15.96 -28.46 -24.13
N PHE A 463 16.96 -27.69 -23.71
CA PHE A 463 18.23 -28.23 -23.24
C PHE A 463 18.83 -29.29 -24.21
N LEU A 464 18.79 -29.01 -25.52
CA LEU A 464 19.10 -29.96 -26.59
C LEU A 464 20.39 -30.79 -26.38
N PHE A 465 21.42 -30.18 -25.80
CA PHE A 465 22.74 -30.78 -25.58
C PHE A 465 23.08 -31.02 -24.10
N ALA A 466 22.21 -30.63 -23.17
CA ALA A 466 22.51 -30.75 -21.75
C ALA A 466 22.35 -32.19 -21.26
N SER A 467 22.96 -32.47 -20.13
CA SER A 467 22.67 -33.66 -19.33
C SER A 467 21.76 -33.28 -18.16
N LEU A 468 21.03 -34.25 -17.62
CA LEU A 468 20.09 -34.03 -16.52
C LEU A 468 20.35 -35.04 -15.41
N GLU A 469 20.56 -34.53 -14.20
CA GLU A 469 20.67 -35.36 -12.99
C GLU A 469 19.67 -34.86 -11.95
N LEU A 470 18.75 -35.73 -11.56
CA LEU A 470 17.76 -35.51 -10.50
C LEU A 470 17.97 -36.57 -9.44
N LYS A 471 18.54 -36.15 -8.30
CA LYS A 471 18.90 -37.04 -7.19
C LYS A 471 18.26 -36.57 -5.90
N ASN A 472 17.75 -37.50 -5.10
CA ASN A 472 17.29 -37.25 -3.74
C ASN A 472 16.21 -36.15 -3.66
N LEU A 473 15.25 -36.15 -4.58
CA LEU A 473 14.11 -35.22 -4.58
C LEU A 473 12.87 -35.94 -4.01
N PRO A 474 12.58 -35.78 -2.70
CA PRO A 474 11.57 -36.60 -2.02
C PRO A 474 10.14 -36.29 -2.45
N SER A 475 9.86 -35.09 -2.96
CA SER A 475 8.49 -34.64 -3.30
C SER A 475 8.14 -34.74 -4.79
N LEU A 476 9.10 -35.11 -5.64
CA LEU A 476 8.94 -35.06 -7.09
C LEU A 476 7.96 -36.13 -7.56
N LYS A 477 6.88 -35.72 -8.24
CA LYS A 477 5.77 -36.59 -8.68
C LYS A 477 5.70 -36.76 -10.18
N TYR A 478 5.95 -35.71 -10.94
CA TYR A 478 5.70 -35.69 -12.39
C TYR A 478 6.87 -35.11 -13.17
N LEU A 479 7.28 -35.86 -14.19
CA LEU A 479 8.29 -35.46 -15.16
C LEU A 479 7.66 -35.45 -16.56
N LEU A 480 7.67 -34.29 -17.20
CA LEU A 480 7.18 -34.09 -18.56
C LEU A 480 8.28 -33.45 -19.41
N PHE A 481 8.67 -34.13 -20.48
CA PHE A 481 9.69 -33.64 -21.40
C PHE A 481 9.13 -33.63 -22.80
N GLY A 482 9.27 -32.51 -23.51
CA GLY A 482 8.76 -32.37 -24.86
C GLY A 482 9.60 -33.10 -25.90
N ARG A 483 9.11 -33.12 -27.15
CA ARG A 483 9.81 -33.76 -28.27
C ARG A 483 11.21 -33.17 -28.47
N ASP A 484 12.21 -34.03 -28.64
CA ASP A 484 13.61 -33.67 -28.82
C ASP A 484 14.23 -32.84 -27.65
N ALA A 485 13.58 -32.77 -26.47
CA ALA A 485 14.16 -32.14 -25.28
C ALA A 485 15.26 -33.02 -24.69
N PHE A 486 16.50 -32.55 -24.56
CA PHE A 486 17.70 -33.34 -24.21
C PHE A 486 18.14 -34.38 -25.28
N TYR A 487 17.81 -34.14 -26.56
CA TYR A 487 18.05 -35.07 -27.69
C TYR A 487 19.53 -35.44 -27.95
N ASN A 488 20.49 -34.70 -27.41
CA ASN A 488 21.92 -35.03 -27.51
C ASN A 488 22.57 -35.09 -26.12
N CYS A 489 21.84 -35.54 -25.10
CA CYS A 489 22.39 -35.73 -23.77
C CYS A 489 23.49 -36.81 -23.77
N ASN A 490 24.46 -36.67 -22.87
CA ASN A 490 25.43 -37.72 -22.56
C ASN A 490 25.04 -38.49 -21.29
N ARG A 491 24.24 -37.86 -20.42
CA ARG A 491 23.93 -38.39 -19.10
C ARG A 491 22.51 -38.05 -18.67
N LEU A 492 21.77 -39.07 -18.23
CA LEU A 492 20.50 -38.93 -17.52
C LEU A 492 20.57 -39.76 -16.24
N VAL A 493 20.36 -39.13 -15.09
CA VAL A 493 20.29 -39.81 -13.79
C VAL A 493 19.01 -39.41 -13.08
N LEU A 494 18.13 -40.39 -12.85
CA LEU A 494 16.95 -40.29 -12.00
C LEU A 494 17.15 -41.28 -10.85
N GLU A 495 17.52 -40.77 -9.67
CA GLU A 495 17.93 -41.60 -8.54
C GLU A 495 17.31 -41.13 -7.23
N ASN A 496 16.77 -42.07 -6.45
CA ASN A 496 16.16 -41.82 -5.14
C ASN A 496 15.01 -40.78 -5.22
N LEU A 497 13.99 -41.10 -6.02
CA LEU A 497 12.78 -40.27 -6.20
C LEU A 497 11.56 -41.05 -5.69
N PRO A 498 11.35 -41.11 -4.36
CA PRO A 498 10.40 -42.03 -3.73
C PRO A 498 8.94 -41.77 -4.09
N GLU A 499 8.58 -40.50 -4.36
CA GLU A 499 7.21 -40.08 -4.69
C GLU A 499 6.94 -39.95 -6.19
N LEU A 500 7.91 -40.30 -7.06
CA LEU A 500 7.75 -40.14 -8.50
C LEU A 500 6.68 -41.09 -9.02
N LEU A 501 5.65 -40.55 -9.68
CA LEU A 501 4.48 -41.30 -10.15
C LEU A 501 4.52 -41.56 -11.66
N SER A 502 4.93 -40.57 -12.44
CA SER A 502 4.88 -40.64 -13.91
C SER A 502 6.02 -39.90 -14.59
N ILE A 503 6.56 -40.53 -15.63
CA ILE A 503 7.49 -39.93 -16.59
C ILE A 503 6.84 -39.97 -17.97
N GLN A 504 6.67 -38.78 -18.58
CA GLN A 504 6.15 -38.62 -19.93
C GLN A 504 7.23 -37.99 -20.81
N LEU A 505 7.60 -38.70 -21.87
CA LEU A 505 8.64 -38.29 -22.80
C LEU A 505 8.02 -38.01 -24.17
N GLY A 506 8.26 -36.84 -24.72
CA GLY A 506 7.98 -36.56 -26.11
C GLY A 506 8.86 -37.44 -27.01
N LEU A 507 8.56 -37.41 -28.31
CA LEU A 507 9.34 -38.15 -29.30
C LEU A 507 10.82 -37.78 -29.19
N SER A 508 11.67 -38.75 -28.91
CA SER A 508 13.13 -38.59 -28.86
C SER A 508 13.63 -37.52 -27.90
N ALA A 509 12.93 -37.25 -26.80
CA ALA A 509 13.43 -36.39 -25.73
C ALA A 509 14.85 -36.82 -25.31
N PHE A 510 15.02 -38.00 -24.73
CA PHE A 510 16.34 -38.49 -24.31
C PHE A 510 16.98 -39.41 -25.34
N ALA A 511 17.31 -38.87 -26.51
CA ALA A 511 18.13 -39.58 -27.49
C ALA A 511 19.62 -39.38 -27.16
N PHE A 512 20.40 -40.44 -27.03
CA PHE A 512 21.84 -40.36 -26.74
C PHE A 512 22.65 -40.28 -28.05
N PHE A 513 22.21 -39.46 -29.01
CA PHE A 513 22.59 -39.61 -30.43
C PHE A 513 24.08 -39.35 -30.73
N ASN A 514 24.72 -38.44 -30.00
CA ASN A 514 26.14 -38.08 -30.15
C ASN A 514 26.95 -38.38 -28.89
N SER A 515 26.53 -39.37 -28.11
CA SER A 515 27.15 -39.71 -26.83
C SER A 515 28.31 -40.69 -27.02
N GLY A 516 29.41 -40.50 -26.29
CA GLY A 516 30.57 -41.40 -26.33
C GLY A 516 30.30 -42.72 -25.61
N GLU A 517 31.33 -43.57 -25.51
CA GLU A 517 31.26 -44.83 -24.74
C GLU A 517 31.04 -44.60 -23.23
N ASP A 518 31.18 -43.35 -22.75
CA ASP A 518 30.95 -42.90 -21.38
C ASP A 518 29.47 -42.53 -21.09
N SER A 519 28.60 -42.67 -22.08
CA SER A 519 27.22 -42.24 -21.97
C SER A 519 26.44 -43.05 -20.95
N THR A 520 25.70 -42.35 -20.07
CA THR A 520 25.13 -42.94 -18.85
C THR A 520 23.63 -42.71 -18.74
N LEU A 521 22.87 -43.78 -18.53
CA LEU A 521 21.47 -43.76 -18.15
C LEU A 521 21.27 -44.49 -16.82
N ILE A 522 20.83 -43.78 -15.77
CA ILE A 522 20.53 -44.36 -14.46
C ILE A 522 19.08 -44.06 -14.11
N LEU A 523 18.28 -45.11 -13.92
CA LEU A 523 16.93 -45.08 -13.36
C LEU A 523 16.93 -46.00 -12.13
N ARG A 524 17.10 -45.43 -10.94
CA ARG A 524 17.29 -46.20 -9.70
C ARG A 524 16.40 -45.70 -8.57
N ASN A 525 15.81 -46.64 -7.84
CA ASN A 525 15.03 -46.36 -6.63
C ASN A 525 13.88 -45.38 -6.91
N LEU A 526 12.94 -45.83 -7.74
CA LEU A 526 11.71 -45.11 -8.11
C LEU A 526 10.49 -45.96 -7.70
N PRO A 527 10.29 -46.23 -6.40
CA PRO A 527 9.39 -47.27 -5.91
C PRO A 527 7.91 -47.05 -6.25
N LYS A 528 7.48 -45.79 -6.37
CA LYS A 528 6.08 -45.43 -6.69
C LYS A 528 5.82 -45.16 -8.17
N LEU A 529 6.84 -45.28 -9.03
CA LEU A 529 6.70 -44.99 -10.45
C LEU A 529 5.72 -45.96 -11.09
N LYS A 530 4.63 -45.46 -11.66
CA LYS A 530 3.57 -46.27 -12.30
C LYS A 530 3.66 -46.26 -13.82
N SER A 531 4.09 -45.15 -14.41
CA SER A 531 4.09 -44.97 -15.86
C SER A 531 5.36 -44.33 -16.40
N LEU A 532 5.89 -44.92 -17.48
CA LEU A 532 6.97 -44.40 -18.30
C LEU A 532 6.53 -44.47 -19.77
N THR A 533 6.12 -43.34 -20.34
CA THR A 533 5.40 -43.35 -21.62
C THR A 533 5.96 -42.35 -22.62
N THR A 534 5.98 -42.76 -23.89
CA THR A 534 6.23 -41.88 -25.04
C THR A 534 4.96 -41.72 -25.89
N PRO A 535 4.23 -40.60 -25.80
CA PRO A 535 3.08 -40.37 -26.65
C PRO A 535 3.50 -40.20 -28.12
N GLY A 536 2.94 -41.00 -29.05
CA GLY A 536 2.90 -40.62 -30.47
C GLY A 536 3.80 -41.34 -31.50
N GLY A 537 4.15 -42.62 -31.32
CA GLY A 537 4.76 -43.46 -32.37
C GLY A 537 6.26 -43.77 -32.17
N GLU A 538 6.99 -44.05 -33.25
CA GLU A 538 8.43 -44.35 -33.20
C GLU A 538 9.25 -43.19 -32.61
N SER A 539 10.12 -43.51 -31.65
CA SER A 539 10.98 -42.54 -30.97
C SER A 539 12.37 -43.12 -30.72
N TRP A 540 13.34 -42.25 -30.46
CA TRP A 540 14.73 -42.62 -30.11
C TRP A 540 15.04 -42.36 -28.63
N ASN A 541 14.01 -42.35 -27.78
CA ASN A 541 14.20 -42.28 -26.33
C ASN A 541 15.06 -43.47 -25.86
N PHE A 542 16.10 -43.17 -25.09
CA PHE A 542 17.08 -44.11 -24.55
C PHE A 542 17.80 -44.96 -25.60
N ARG A 543 18.00 -44.45 -26.82
CA ARG A 543 18.58 -45.24 -27.90
C ARG A 543 20.01 -45.70 -27.64
N SER A 544 20.93 -44.80 -27.33
CA SER A 544 22.37 -45.10 -27.34
C SER A 544 23.17 -44.86 -26.04
N PRO A 545 22.60 -44.96 -24.81
CA PRO A 545 23.43 -44.99 -23.60
C PRO A 545 24.28 -46.28 -23.58
N HIS A 546 25.54 -46.20 -23.13
CA HIS A 546 26.45 -47.35 -23.03
C HIS A 546 26.43 -47.96 -21.63
N HIS A 547 26.43 -47.13 -20.60
CA HIS A 547 26.27 -47.53 -19.21
C HIS A 547 24.80 -47.35 -18.79
N ILE A 548 24.10 -48.45 -18.57
CA ILE A 548 22.65 -48.45 -18.27
C ILE A 548 22.40 -49.11 -16.92
N VAL A 549 21.74 -48.40 -16.02
CA VAL A 549 21.31 -48.92 -14.72
C VAL A 549 19.82 -48.71 -14.58
N VAL A 550 19.08 -49.79 -14.38
CA VAL A 550 17.63 -49.79 -14.23
C VAL A 550 17.27 -50.67 -13.04
N GLU A 551 17.05 -50.05 -11.88
CA GLU A 551 16.94 -50.75 -10.60
C GLU A 551 15.81 -50.22 -9.71
N ASP A 552 15.15 -51.13 -8.99
CA ASP A 552 14.17 -50.82 -7.94
C ASP A 552 12.99 -49.94 -8.41
N MET A 553 12.18 -50.51 -9.32
CA MET A 553 10.94 -49.90 -9.83
C MET A 553 9.76 -50.89 -9.79
N PRO A 554 9.40 -51.42 -8.60
CA PRO A 554 8.42 -52.50 -8.45
C PRO A 554 6.98 -52.14 -8.84
N SER A 555 6.63 -50.85 -8.86
CA SER A 555 5.25 -50.39 -9.15
C SER A 555 4.99 -50.08 -10.62
N LEU A 556 5.98 -50.22 -11.49
CA LEU A 556 5.90 -49.79 -12.88
C LEU A 556 4.99 -50.71 -13.69
N SER A 557 3.78 -50.26 -14.03
CA SER A 557 2.80 -51.08 -14.76
C SER A 557 2.64 -50.69 -16.22
N THR A 558 2.86 -49.40 -16.55
CA THR A 558 2.57 -48.85 -17.87
C THR A 558 3.85 -48.36 -18.52
N VAL A 559 4.36 -49.10 -19.50
CA VAL A 559 5.56 -48.72 -20.26
C VAL A 559 5.22 -48.63 -21.74
N TYR A 560 5.44 -47.46 -22.33
CA TYR A 560 5.29 -47.25 -23.78
C TYR A 560 6.58 -46.62 -24.32
N LEU A 561 7.50 -47.47 -24.75
CA LEU A 561 8.75 -47.10 -25.42
C LEU A 561 8.83 -47.74 -26.81
N SER A 562 9.67 -47.19 -27.69
CA SER A 562 9.91 -47.70 -29.04
C SER A 562 10.77 -48.96 -28.98
N ARG A 563 10.25 -50.11 -29.42
CA ARG A 563 10.94 -51.40 -29.28
C ARG A 563 12.23 -51.52 -30.09
N GLU A 564 12.28 -50.93 -31.27
CA GLU A 564 13.40 -51.16 -32.22
C GLU A 564 14.67 -50.38 -31.87
N ASN A 565 14.56 -49.34 -31.02
CA ASN A 565 15.60 -48.34 -30.85
C ASN A 565 15.81 -47.93 -29.39
N VAL A 566 15.33 -48.68 -28.40
CA VAL A 566 15.55 -48.39 -26.97
C VAL A 566 16.62 -49.34 -26.42
N PHE A 567 17.53 -48.85 -25.58
CA PHE A 567 18.60 -49.65 -24.98
C PHE A 567 19.43 -50.42 -26.01
N TYR A 568 19.88 -49.73 -27.06
CA TYR A 568 20.56 -50.34 -28.21
C TYR A 568 21.86 -51.04 -27.80
N TYR A 569 22.67 -50.38 -26.95
CA TYR A 569 23.87 -50.98 -26.37
C TYR A 569 23.52 -51.63 -25.03
N LYS A 570 23.81 -52.92 -24.91
CA LYS A 570 23.49 -53.74 -23.71
C LYS A 570 24.73 -54.32 -23.03
N SER A 571 25.93 -53.93 -23.46
CA SER A 571 27.20 -54.50 -22.99
C SER A 571 27.49 -54.18 -21.51
N ASP A 572 27.04 -53.03 -21.03
CA ASP A 572 27.19 -52.59 -19.64
C ASP A 572 25.83 -52.15 -19.08
N MET A 573 24.96 -53.15 -18.90
CA MET A 573 23.59 -52.94 -18.43
C MET A 573 23.31 -53.73 -17.14
N ILE A 574 22.83 -53.01 -16.12
CA ILE A 574 22.43 -53.55 -14.82
C ILE A 574 20.91 -53.42 -14.69
N CYS A 575 20.23 -54.55 -14.47
CA CYS A 575 18.78 -54.61 -14.29
C CYS A 575 18.41 -55.43 -13.06
N LYS A 576 17.69 -54.81 -12.11
CA LYS A 576 17.33 -55.46 -10.85
C LYS A 576 15.98 -54.97 -10.32
N ASN A 577 15.13 -55.88 -9.85
CA ASN A 577 13.85 -55.54 -9.21
C ASN A 577 12.97 -54.62 -10.08
N ILE A 578 12.76 -55.05 -11.32
CA ILE A 578 11.94 -54.38 -12.34
C ILE A 578 10.75 -55.27 -12.72
N THR A 579 9.67 -54.65 -13.20
CA THR A 579 8.45 -55.36 -13.62
C THR A 579 8.57 -55.92 -15.04
N GLU A 580 7.68 -56.86 -15.38
CA GLU A 580 7.57 -57.42 -16.74
C GLU A 580 7.31 -56.36 -17.82
N ALA A 581 6.61 -55.28 -17.43
CA ALA A 581 6.30 -54.17 -18.32
C ALA A 581 7.57 -53.53 -18.92
N LEU A 582 8.66 -53.46 -18.15
CA LEU A 582 9.94 -52.94 -18.62
C LEU A 582 10.89 -54.05 -19.10
N SER A 583 10.85 -55.24 -18.50
CA SER A 583 11.79 -56.31 -18.84
C SER A 583 11.67 -56.79 -20.31
N CYS A 584 10.49 -56.66 -20.92
CA CYS A 584 10.25 -57.04 -22.31
C CYS A 584 10.99 -56.17 -23.36
N TYR A 585 11.62 -55.08 -22.93
CA TYR A 585 12.47 -54.22 -23.78
C TYR A 585 13.95 -54.66 -23.78
N PHE A 586 14.32 -55.61 -22.90
CA PHE A 586 15.70 -56.06 -22.73
C PHE A 586 16.00 -57.39 -23.42
N THR A 587 14.97 -58.21 -23.64
CA THR A 587 15.00 -59.39 -24.52
C THR A 587 15.03 -58.96 -25.98
#